data_AF-A0A0W7WCT4-F1
#
_entry.id   AF-A0A0W7WCT4-F1
#
_cell.length_a   1.000
_cell.length_b   1.000
_cell.length_c   1.000
_cell.angle_alpha   90.00
_cell.angle_beta   90.00
_cell.angle_gamma   90.00
#
_symmetry.space_group_name_H-M   'P 1'
#
loop_
_entity.id
_entity.type
_entity.pdbx_description
1 polymer ?
#
loop_
_entity_poly.entity_id
_entity_poly.type
_entity_poly.pdbx_seq_one_letter_code
_entity_poly.pdbx_strand_id
1 'polypeptide(L)'
;MVGYQIVINVVPGTVLAQAPMPLRRLGEFIIGTGLAQLAILGWRLKVSPIVGYGLLAAFTAVLVVGIRFNVEHSLFQWALRLYEPIFILLFALIIFAVATRDAQGGRSLLRSPVLVRLGEWSFAFYLVHATVIYAFRHLFDKQPMAFSNLMWNLPVFLVALLLAWLLYRLVEHPVEGRMRKWGNVHLN
;
A
#
# COMPACT_ATOMS: atom_id res chain seq x y z
N MET A 1 -3.14 -6.37 -18.27
CA MET A 1 -2.25 -6.08 -17.13
C MET A 1 -2.48 -6.99 -15.93
N VAL A 2 -3.73 -7.27 -15.50
CA VAL A 2 -4.02 -8.44 -14.65
C VAL A 2 -3.49 -9.74 -15.29
N GLY A 3 -3.62 -9.85 -16.63
CA GLY A 3 -3.02 -10.95 -17.41
C GLY A 3 -1.49 -11.08 -17.32
N TYR A 4 -0.75 -10.02 -16.99
CA TYR A 4 0.72 -10.07 -16.84
C TYR A 4 1.13 -10.82 -15.56
N GLN A 5 0.47 -10.51 -14.43
CA GLN A 5 0.69 -11.23 -13.17
C GLN A 5 0.18 -12.68 -13.26
N ILE A 6 -0.91 -12.92 -14.01
CA ILE A 6 -1.39 -14.29 -14.30
C ILE A 6 -0.33 -15.06 -15.10
N VAL A 7 0.25 -14.46 -16.14
CA VAL A 7 1.28 -15.12 -16.98
C VAL A 7 2.56 -15.42 -16.18
N ILE A 8 3.00 -14.51 -15.30
CA ILE A 8 4.18 -14.76 -14.44
C ILE A 8 3.91 -15.90 -13.44
N ASN A 9 2.73 -15.95 -12.85
CA ASN A 9 2.37 -16.98 -11.88
C ASN A 9 2.04 -18.34 -12.53
N VAL A 10 1.75 -18.39 -13.84
CA VAL A 10 1.43 -19.62 -14.58
C VAL A 10 2.63 -20.14 -15.39
N VAL A 11 3.54 -19.27 -15.86
CA VAL A 11 4.73 -19.64 -16.63
C VAL A 11 5.99 -19.01 -15.99
N PRO A 12 6.58 -19.65 -14.97
CA PRO A 12 7.77 -19.15 -14.31
C PRO A 12 8.98 -19.30 -15.25
N GLY A 13 9.52 -18.19 -15.76
CA GLY A 13 10.70 -18.19 -16.64
C GLY A 13 10.74 -17.10 -17.71
N THR A 14 9.70 -16.27 -17.82
CA THR A 14 9.72 -15.15 -18.78
C THR A 14 10.75 -14.09 -18.38
N VAL A 15 11.43 -13.48 -19.36
CA VAL A 15 12.40 -12.38 -19.17
C VAL A 15 11.82 -11.22 -18.34
N LEU A 16 10.50 -11.07 -18.38
CA LEU A 16 9.75 -10.07 -17.63
C LEU A 16 9.56 -10.38 -16.13
N ALA A 17 9.70 -11.65 -15.71
CA ALA A 17 9.69 -12.04 -14.29
C ALA A 17 10.99 -11.60 -13.57
N GLN A 18 12.06 -11.36 -14.33
CA GLN A 18 13.36 -10.89 -13.85
C GLN A 18 13.48 -9.36 -13.85
N ALA A 19 12.44 -8.65 -14.27
CA ALA A 19 12.45 -7.19 -14.31
C ALA A 19 12.54 -6.58 -12.90
N PRO A 20 13.25 -5.45 -12.73
CA PRO A 20 13.31 -4.73 -11.46
C PRO A 20 11.90 -4.45 -10.91
N MET A 21 11.73 -4.54 -9.58
CA MET A 21 10.45 -4.33 -8.88
C MET A 21 9.61 -3.14 -9.40
N PRO A 22 10.19 -1.95 -9.69
CA PRO A 22 9.40 -0.82 -10.20
C PRO A 22 8.70 -1.11 -11.54
N LEU A 23 9.37 -1.84 -12.44
CA LEU A 23 8.80 -2.16 -13.75
C LEU A 23 7.64 -3.15 -13.64
N ARG A 24 7.71 -4.08 -12.68
CA ARG A 24 6.64 -5.06 -12.45
C ARG A 24 5.35 -4.41 -11.96
N ARG A 25 5.45 -3.21 -11.35
CA ARG A 25 4.31 -2.44 -10.82
C ARG A 25 3.73 -1.41 -11.76
N LEU A 26 4.27 -1.27 -12.98
CA LEU A 26 3.77 -0.32 -13.97
C LEU A 26 2.30 -0.55 -14.31
N GLY A 27 1.84 -1.80 -14.26
CA GLY A 27 0.42 -2.13 -14.47
C GLY A 27 -0.48 -1.51 -13.41
N GLU A 28 -0.09 -1.59 -12.13
CA GLU A 28 -0.83 -0.95 -11.04
C GLU A 28 -0.81 0.57 -11.17
N PHE A 29 0.33 1.14 -11.58
CA PHE A 29 0.46 2.58 -11.81
C PHE A 29 -0.48 3.07 -12.93
N ILE A 30 -0.55 2.35 -14.05
CA ILE A 30 -1.44 2.71 -15.17
C ILE A 30 -2.91 2.61 -14.76
N ILE A 31 -3.29 1.59 -14.01
CA ILE A 31 -4.65 1.48 -13.45
C ILE A 31 -4.95 2.68 -12.54
N GLY A 32 -4.03 3.02 -11.63
CA GLY A 32 -4.18 4.13 -10.70
C GLY A 32 -4.32 5.49 -11.41
N THR A 33 -3.41 5.79 -12.35
CA THR A 33 -3.45 7.03 -13.14
C THR A 33 -4.70 7.12 -14.03
N GLY A 34 -5.11 6.01 -14.65
CA GLY A 34 -6.35 5.95 -15.43
C GLY A 34 -7.59 6.23 -14.57
N LEU A 35 -7.69 5.63 -13.39
CA LEU A 35 -8.78 5.91 -12.44
C LEU A 35 -8.74 7.35 -11.93
N ALA A 36 -7.57 7.90 -11.65
CA ALA A 36 -7.43 9.31 -11.27
C ALA A 36 -7.92 10.24 -12.39
N GLN A 37 -7.56 9.95 -13.65
CA GLN A 37 -8.03 10.70 -14.80
C GLN A 37 -9.54 10.62 -14.97
N LEU A 38 -10.13 9.44 -14.80
CA LEU A 38 -11.59 9.27 -14.79
C LEU A 38 -12.24 10.08 -13.68
N ALA A 39 -11.66 10.12 -12.48
CA ALA A 39 -12.18 10.93 -11.38
C ALA A 39 -12.14 12.43 -11.72
N ILE A 40 -11.05 12.92 -12.32
CA ILE A 40 -10.88 14.32 -12.76
C ILE A 40 -11.90 14.68 -13.86
N LEU A 41 -12.17 13.75 -14.79
CA LEU A 41 -13.20 13.90 -15.82
C LEU A 41 -14.64 13.89 -15.24
N GLY A 42 -14.79 13.78 -13.92
CA GLY A 42 -16.08 13.77 -13.24
C GLY A 42 -16.82 12.44 -13.34
N TRP A 43 -16.15 11.37 -13.76
CA TRP A 43 -16.73 10.04 -13.83
C TRP A 43 -17.08 9.55 -12.42
N ARG A 44 -18.26 8.94 -12.28
CA ARG A 44 -18.83 8.62 -10.97
C ARG A 44 -18.98 7.13 -10.81
N LEU A 45 -18.42 6.62 -9.72
CA LEU A 45 -18.73 5.26 -9.28
C LEU A 45 -19.99 5.30 -8.40
N LYS A 46 -21.08 4.65 -8.85
CA LYS A 46 -22.33 4.55 -8.08
C LYS A 46 -22.26 3.50 -6.95
N VAL A 47 -21.09 2.95 -6.67
CA VAL A 47 -20.88 1.91 -5.66
C VAL A 47 -20.49 2.58 -4.33
N SER A 48 -21.18 2.21 -3.25
CA SER A 48 -20.80 2.68 -1.92
C SER A 48 -19.42 2.13 -1.53
N PRO A 49 -18.52 2.94 -0.93
CA PRO A 49 -17.23 2.46 -0.43
C PRO A 49 -17.34 1.26 0.53
N ILE A 50 -18.47 1.14 1.25
CA ILE A 50 -18.76 0.02 2.17
C ILE A 50 -18.75 -1.32 1.42
N VAL A 51 -19.22 -1.36 0.18
CA VAL A 51 -19.19 -2.58 -0.64
C VAL A 51 -17.73 -2.98 -0.92
N GLY A 52 -16.87 -2.01 -1.26
CA GLY A 52 -15.44 -2.26 -1.45
C GLY A 52 -14.78 -2.80 -0.19
N TYR A 53 -15.02 -2.18 0.97
CA TYR A 53 -14.51 -2.68 2.25
C TYR A 53 -15.03 -4.07 2.60
N GLY A 54 -16.31 -4.33 2.35
CA GLY A 54 -16.94 -5.64 2.57
C GLY A 54 -16.32 -6.74 1.70
N LEU A 55 -16.11 -6.47 0.41
CA LEU A 55 -15.45 -7.41 -0.51
C LEU A 55 -14.01 -7.67 -0.11
N LEU A 56 -13.26 -6.63 0.27
CA LEU A 56 -11.89 -6.77 0.75
C LEU A 56 -11.83 -7.63 2.02
N ALA A 57 -12.69 -7.36 2.99
CA ALA A 57 -12.76 -8.13 4.23
C ALA A 57 -13.16 -9.58 3.98
N ALA A 58 -14.18 -9.81 3.14
CA ALA A 58 -14.63 -11.15 2.79
C ALA A 58 -13.55 -11.96 2.07
N PHE A 59 -12.89 -11.38 1.05
CA PHE A 59 -11.81 -12.05 0.34
C PHE A 59 -10.64 -12.38 1.27
N THR A 60 -10.25 -11.43 2.13
CA THR A 60 -9.20 -11.66 3.13
C THR A 60 -9.58 -12.77 4.11
N ALA A 61 -10.84 -12.79 4.59
CA ALA A 61 -11.33 -13.83 5.49
C ALA A 61 -11.29 -15.21 4.83
N VAL A 62 -11.71 -15.32 3.56
CA VAL A 62 -11.62 -16.58 2.80
C VAL A 62 -10.18 -17.07 2.71
N LEU A 63 -9.22 -16.18 2.41
CA LEU A 63 -7.81 -16.54 2.35
C LEU A 63 -7.29 -17.01 3.71
N VAL A 64 -7.54 -16.25 4.78
CA VAL A 64 -7.07 -16.58 6.13
C VAL A 64 -7.65 -17.90 6.63
N VAL A 65 -8.97 -18.09 6.50
CA VAL A 65 -9.67 -19.32 6.91
C VAL A 65 -9.18 -20.49 6.07
N GLY A 66 -9.08 -20.34 4.75
CA GLY A 66 -8.65 -21.41 3.87
C GLY A 66 -7.20 -21.85 4.12
N ILE A 67 -6.29 -20.91 4.42
CA ILE A 67 -4.91 -21.23 4.83
C ILE A 67 -4.94 -21.94 6.19
N ARG A 68 -5.69 -21.44 7.16
CA ARG A 68 -5.74 -21.98 8.53
C ARG A 68 -6.23 -23.43 8.57
N PHE A 69 -7.20 -23.77 7.72
CA PHE A 69 -7.80 -25.11 7.66
C PHE A 69 -7.23 -25.99 6.53
N ASN A 70 -6.15 -25.57 5.86
CA ASN A 70 -5.53 -26.29 4.74
C ASN A 70 -6.55 -26.75 3.68
N VAL A 71 -7.41 -25.82 3.24
CA VAL A 71 -8.43 -26.12 2.23
C VAL A 71 -7.76 -26.49 0.90
N GLU A 72 -7.95 -27.73 0.43
CA GLU A 72 -7.34 -28.22 -0.82
C GLU A 72 -8.21 -28.00 -2.07
N HIS A 73 -9.32 -27.26 -1.94
CA HIS A 73 -10.27 -27.05 -3.03
C HIS A 73 -9.64 -26.26 -4.21
N SER A 74 -9.92 -26.67 -5.45
CA SER A 74 -9.35 -26.09 -6.67
C SER A 74 -9.59 -24.58 -6.80
N LEU A 75 -10.79 -24.10 -6.46
CA LEU A 75 -11.12 -22.67 -6.43
C LEU A 75 -10.27 -21.89 -5.41
N PHE A 76 -9.98 -22.50 -4.26
CA PHE A 76 -9.16 -21.84 -3.24
C PHE A 76 -7.71 -21.72 -3.70
N GLN A 77 -7.17 -22.75 -4.36
CA GLN A 77 -5.84 -22.70 -4.97
C GLN A 77 -5.76 -21.64 -6.07
N TRP A 78 -6.81 -21.45 -6.86
CA TRP A 78 -6.91 -20.34 -7.80
C TRP A 78 -6.94 -18.98 -7.11
N ALA A 79 -7.72 -18.83 -6.04
CA ALA A 79 -7.74 -17.60 -5.25
C ALA A 79 -6.35 -17.27 -4.67
N LEU A 80 -5.61 -18.26 -4.19
CA LEU A 80 -4.23 -18.11 -3.73
C LEU A 80 -3.24 -17.75 -4.84
N ARG A 81 -3.46 -18.17 -6.09
CA ARG A 81 -2.61 -17.77 -7.22
C ARG A 81 -2.92 -16.36 -7.74
N LEU A 82 -4.15 -15.91 -7.54
CA LEU A 82 -4.67 -14.63 -8.04
C LEU A 82 -4.85 -13.57 -6.96
N TYR A 83 -4.39 -13.82 -5.73
CA TYR A 83 -4.62 -12.91 -4.61
C TYR A 83 -4.10 -11.50 -4.89
N GLU A 84 -2.88 -11.36 -5.41
CA GLU A 84 -2.26 -10.06 -5.69
C GLU A 84 -3.09 -9.22 -6.68
N PRO A 85 -3.43 -9.70 -7.90
CA PRO A 85 -4.29 -8.94 -8.80
C PRO A 85 -5.69 -8.68 -8.23
N ILE A 86 -6.28 -9.60 -7.47
CA ILE A 86 -7.59 -9.40 -6.84
C ILE A 86 -7.51 -8.26 -5.81
N PHE A 87 -6.48 -8.26 -4.96
CA PHE A 87 -6.25 -7.17 -3.99
C PHE A 87 -6.06 -5.82 -4.71
N ILE A 88 -5.26 -5.77 -5.77
CA ILE A 88 -5.06 -4.55 -6.57
C ILE A 88 -6.41 -4.00 -7.06
N LEU A 89 -7.26 -4.86 -7.62
CA LEU A 89 -8.58 -4.45 -8.12
C LEU A 89 -9.51 -3.97 -7.00
N LEU A 90 -9.52 -4.67 -5.86
CA LEU A 90 -10.33 -4.29 -4.70
C LEU A 90 -9.88 -2.95 -4.10
N PHE A 91 -8.57 -2.75 -3.96
CA PHE A 91 -8.02 -1.47 -3.51
C PHE A 91 -8.31 -0.35 -4.51
N ALA A 92 -8.12 -0.59 -5.81
CA ALA A 92 -8.43 0.38 -6.85
C ALA A 92 -9.91 0.79 -6.83
N LEU A 93 -10.82 -0.18 -6.64
CA LEU A 93 -12.25 0.05 -6.48
C LEU A 93 -12.55 0.92 -5.24
N ILE A 94 -11.98 0.58 -4.08
CA ILE A 94 -12.17 1.34 -2.84
C ILE A 94 -11.65 2.76 -3.00
N ILE A 95 -10.42 2.93 -3.50
CA ILE A 95 -9.79 4.24 -3.69
C ILE A 95 -10.64 5.10 -4.62
N PHE A 96 -11.07 4.55 -5.75
CA PHE A 96 -11.90 5.30 -6.71
C PHE A 96 -13.29 5.63 -6.15
N ALA A 97 -13.93 4.69 -5.44
CA ALA A 97 -15.22 4.92 -4.78
C ALA A 97 -15.15 6.02 -3.72
N VAL A 98 -14.10 6.01 -2.89
CA VAL A 98 -13.90 7.04 -1.86
C VAL A 98 -13.54 8.37 -2.50
N ALA A 99 -12.56 8.41 -3.42
CA ALA A 99 -12.13 9.65 -4.07
C ALA A 99 -13.28 10.36 -4.80
N THR A 100 -14.11 9.62 -5.54
CA THR A 100 -15.26 10.20 -6.25
C THR A 100 -16.37 10.66 -5.30
N ARG A 101 -16.55 10.01 -4.15
CA ARG A 101 -17.49 10.43 -3.09
C ARG A 101 -17.00 11.67 -2.34
N ASP A 102 -15.71 11.74 -2.07
CA ASP A 102 -15.07 12.86 -1.36
C ASP A 102 -15.09 14.13 -2.20
N ALA A 103 -14.85 14.01 -3.52
CA ALA A 103 -14.99 15.09 -4.48
C ALA A 103 -16.41 15.69 -4.53
N GLN A 104 -17.43 14.92 -4.12
CA GLN A 104 -18.83 15.36 -4.05
C GLN A 104 -19.21 16.00 -2.70
N GLY A 105 -18.24 16.20 -1.79
CA GLY A 105 -18.52 16.71 -0.44
C GLY A 105 -19.15 15.66 0.48
N GLY A 106 -19.09 14.37 0.10
CA GLY A 106 -19.56 13.28 0.95
C GLY A 106 -18.75 13.15 2.24
N ARG A 107 -19.36 12.56 3.28
CA ARG A 107 -18.64 12.19 4.50
C ARG A 107 -17.58 11.13 4.18
N SER A 108 -16.34 11.43 4.57
CA SER A 108 -15.17 10.57 4.40
C SER A 108 -14.43 10.40 5.72
N LEU A 109 -14.31 9.17 6.20
CA LEU A 109 -13.46 8.86 7.34
C LEU A 109 -11.97 9.05 6.99
N LEU A 110 -11.61 8.81 5.72
CA LEU A 110 -10.23 8.91 5.25
C LEU A 110 -9.72 10.35 5.19
N ARG A 111 -10.63 11.34 5.10
CA ARG A 111 -10.29 12.76 5.18
C ARG A 111 -10.06 13.26 6.61
N SER A 112 -10.32 12.45 7.63
CA SER A 112 -10.16 12.91 9.01
C SER A 112 -8.69 13.31 9.28
N PRO A 113 -8.44 14.46 9.95
CA PRO A 113 -7.09 14.96 10.15
C PRO A 113 -6.23 14.00 10.98
N VAL A 114 -6.86 13.17 11.82
CA VAL A 114 -6.17 12.11 12.58
C VAL A 114 -5.64 11.03 11.64
N LEU A 115 -6.47 10.52 10.72
CA LEU A 115 -6.06 9.44 9.83
C LEU A 115 -5.00 9.91 8.82
N VAL A 116 -5.10 11.16 8.35
CA VAL A 116 -4.07 11.77 7.49
C VAL A 116 -2.72 11.82 8.21
N ARG A 117 -2.69 12.34 9.45
CA ARG A 117 -1.45 12.38 10.26
C ARG A 117 -0.88 10.99 10.56
N LEU A 118 -1.74 10.01 10.86
CA LEU A 118 -1.30 8.62 11.04
C LEU A 118 -0.68 8.06 9.76
N GLY A 119 -1.23 8.40 8.60
CA GLY A 119 -0.68 8.05 7.29
C GLY A 119 0.69 8.67 7.04
N GLU A 120 0.84 9.97 7.30
CA GLU A 120 2.13 10.69 7.20
C GLU A 120 3.20 10.04 8.08
N TRP A 121 2.85 9.71 9.34
CA TRP A 121 3.78 9.06 10.27
C TRP A 121 4.15 7.65 9.81
N SER A 122 3.17 6.89 9.31
CA SER A 122 3.39 5.54 8.78
C SER A 122 4.27 5.56 7.54
N PHE A 123 4.14 6.57 6.68
CA PHE A 123 4.97 6.74 5.49
C PHE A 123 6.42 7.07 5.85
N ALA A 124 6.64 8.04 6.74
CA ALA A 124 7.97 8.37 7.24
C ALA A 124 8.64 7.15 7.90
N PHE A 125 7.88 6.38 8.68
CA PHE A 125 8.34 5.12 9.25
C PHE A 125 8.69 4.08 8.18
N TYR A 126 7.85 3.90 7.16
CA TYR A 126 8.08 2.97 6.06
C TYR A 126 9.39 3.25 5.31
N LEU A 127 9.75 4.51 5.08
CA LEU A 127 11.01 4.84 4.40
C LEU A 127 12.26 4.40 5.18
N VAL A 128 12.18 4.40 6.51
CA VAL A 128 13.35 4.21 7.37
C VAL A 128 13.42 2.82 7.98
N HIS A 129 12.28 2.17 8.25
CA HIS A 129 12.23 0.92 9.00
C HIS A 129 13.08 -0.20 8.37
N ALA A 130 13.06 -0.36 7.04
CA ALA A 130 13.81 -1.40 6.35
C ALA A 130 15.32 -1.18 6.50
N THR A 131 15.79 0.06 6.32
CA THR A 131 17.20 0.44 6.51
C THR A 131 17.66 0.15 7.93
N VAL A 132 16.83 0.48 8.93
CA VAL A 132 17.14 0.21 10.34
C VAL A 132 17.19 -1.29 10.61
N ILE A 133 16.22 -2.06 10.11
CA ILE A 133 16.21 -3.52 10.24
C ILE A 133 17.47 -4.12 9.62
N TYR A 134 17.88 -3.68 8.43
CA TYR A 134 19.09 -4.18 7.79
C TYR A 134 20.36 -3.80 8.55
N ALA A 135 20.45 -2.57 9.07
CA ALA A 135 21.57 -2.15 9.90
C ALA A 135 21.69 -3.01 11.18
N PHE A 136 20.58 -3.24 11.88
CA PHE A 136 20.56 -4.11 13.07
C PHE A 136 20.94 -5.55 12.73
N ARG A 137 20.44 -6.10 11.62
CA ARG A 137 20.80 -7.46 11.17
C ARG A 137 22.28 -7.59 10.80
N HIS A 138 22.90 -6.51 10.33
CA HIS A 138 24.33 -6.49 10.03
C HIS A 138 25.19 -6.43 11.31
N LEU A 139 24.72 -5.71 12.33
CA LEU A 139 25.46 -5.50 13.58
C LEU A 139 25.31 -6.64 14.60
N PHE A 140 24.17 -7.33 14.63
CA PHE A 140 23.81 -8.26 15.73
C PHE A 140 23.53 -9.70 15.29
N ASP A 141 23.93 -10.07 14.06
CA ASP A 141 23.65 -11.34 13.39
C ASP A 141 22.15 -11.68 13.28
N LYS A 142 21.81 -12.74 12.52
CA LYS A 142 20.41 -13.14 12.27
C LYS A 142 19.76 -13.70 13.54
N GLN A 143 19.13 -12.83 14.32
CA GLN A 143 18.28 -13.26 15.43
C GLN A 143 16.99 -13.93 14.89
N PRO A 144 16.52 -15.03 15.51
CA PRO A 144 15.31 -15.71 15.07
C PRO A 144 14.07 -14.79 15.21
N MET A 145 13.21 -14.82 14.19
CA MET A 145 11.90 -14.17 14.19
C MET A 145 10.96 -14.90 15.17
N ALA A 146 11.09 -14.58 16.45
CA ALA A 146 10.22 -15.10 17.51
C ALA A 146 9.55 -13.94 18.25
N PHE A 147 8.26 -14.10 18.59
CA PHE A 147 7.49 -13.14 19.39
C PHE A 147 8.10 -12.93 20.80
N SER A 148 8.94 -13.87 21.26
CA SER A 148 9.71 -13.77 22.51
C SER A 148 10.83 -12.73 22.49
N ASN A 149 11.20 -12.18 21.33
CA ASN A 149 12.25 -11.17 21.18
C ASN A 149 11.71 -9.73 21.27
N LEU A 150 10.71 -9.48 22.13
CA LEU A 150 10.16 -8.14 22.36
C LEU A 150 11.27 -7.15 22.80
N MET A 151 12.27 -7.64 23.53
CA MET A 151 13.45 -6.87 23.94
C MET A 151 14.31 -6.37 22.76
N TRP A 152 14.27 -7.02 21.60
CA TRP A 152 15.01 -6.59 20.40
C TRP A 152 14.14 -5.78 19.45
N ASN A 153 12.85 -6.12 19.34
CA ASN A 153 11.93 -5.41 18.46
C ASN A 153 11.61 -3.99 18.96
N LEU A 154 11.56 -3.78 20.28
CA LEU A 154 11.24 -2.48 20.85
C LEU A 154 12.34 -1.42 20.59
N PRO A 155 13.65 -1.68 20.81
CA PRO A 155 14.71 -0.74 20.43
C PRO A 155 14.74 -0.45 18.93
N VAL A 156 14.60 -1.48 18.08
CA VAL A 156 14.56 -1.30 16.62
C VAL A 156 13.40 -0.40 16.20
N PHE A 157 12.22 -0.63 16.79
CA PHE A 157 11.04 0.20 16.56
C PHE A 157 11.25 1.64 17.01
N LEU A 158 11.78 1.87 18.20
CA LEU A 158 12.03 3.21 18.74
C LEU A 158 13.08 3.96 17.92
N VAL A 159 14.15 3.30 17.48
CA VAL A 159 15.17 3.90 16.61
C VAL A 159 14.57 4.24 15.24
N ALA A 160 13.81 3.33 14.64
CA ALA A 160 13.13 3.59 13.37
C ALA A 160 12.12 4.73 13.49
N LEU A 161 11.37 4.82 14.59
CA LEU A 161 10.43 5.89 14.85
C LEU A 161 11.14 7.25 15.04
N LEU A 162 12.24 7.28 15.79
CA LEU A 162 13.01 8.49 16.02
C LEU A 162 13.66 9.01 14.72
N LEU A 163 14.21 8.11 13.90
CA LEU A 163 14.77 8.47 12.60
C LEU A 163 13.69 8.90 11.61
N ALA A 164 12.53 8.26 11.60
CA ALA A 164 11.38 8.69 10.80
C ALA A 164 10.93 10.10 11.18
N TRP A 165 10.83 10.39 12.47
CA TRP A 165 10.50 11.73 12.97
C TRP A 165 11.56 12.77 12.59
N LEU A 166 12.84 12.41 12.67
CA LEU A 166 13.95 13.29 12.29
C LEU A 166 13.92 13.60 10.79
N LEU A 167 13.71 12.58 9.95
CA LEU A 167 13.60 12.72 8.50
C LEU A 167 12.41 13.62 8.11
N TYR A 168 11.24 13.36 8.71
CA TYR A 168 10.05 14.17 8.49
C TYR A 168 10.28 15.64 8.85
N ARG A 169 10.85 15.89 10.04
CA ARG A 169 11.06 17.26 10.53
C ARG A 169 12.16 18.02 9.79
N LEU A 170 13.23 17.34 9.38
CA LEU A 170 14.40 17.97 8.77
C LEU A 170 14.37 18.01 7.24
N VAL A 171 13.64 17.11 6.58
CA VAL A 171 13.63 17.00 5.11
C VAL A 171 12.25 17.34 4.56
N GLU A 172 11.22 16.60 4.97
CA GLU A 172 9.90 16.70 4.35
C GLU A 172 9.24 18.06 4.66
N HIS A 173 9.15 18.44 5.94
CA HIS A 173 8.54 19.71 6.36
C HIS A 173 9.20 20.97 5.73
N PRO A 174 10.54 21.11 5.67
CA PRO A 174 11.16 22.26 5.00
C PRO A 174 11.09 22.21 3.47
N VAL A 175 10.98 21.03 2.85
CA VAL A 175 10.78 20.91 1.40
C VAL A 175 9.34 21.26 1.03
N GLU A 176 8.35 20.77 1.78
CA GLU A 176 6.94 21.11 1.59
C GLU A 176 6.71 22.63 1.69
N GLY A 177 7.32 23.27 2.70
CA GLY A 177 7.27 24.72 2.85
C GLY A 177 7.89 25.49 1.68
N ARG A 178 8.91 24.93 1.02
CA ARG A 178 9.52 25.51 -0.19
C ARG A 178 8.65 25.28 -1.42
N MET A 179 8.07 24.10 -1.59
CA MET A 179 7.21 23.76 -2.73
C MET A 179 5.89 24.54 -2.71
N ARG A 180 5.26 24.71 -1.54
CA ARG A 180 4.05 25.54 -1.41
C ARG A 180 4.30 27.01 -1.75
N LYS A 181 5.47 27.54 -1.42
CA LYS A 181 5.87 28.91 -1.82
C LYS A 181 6.06 29.01 -3.33
N TRP A 182 6.63 28.00 -3.98
CA TRP A 182 6.78 27.96 -5.44
C TRP A 182 5.44 27.86 -6.19
N GLY A 183 4.51 27.03 -5.71
CA GLY A 183 3.19 26.88 -6.33
C GLY A 183 2.34 28.16 -6.28
N ASN A 184 2.44 28.92 -5.19
CA ASN A 184 1.73 30.20 -5.06
C ASN A 184 2.30 31.32 -5.95
N VAL A 185 3.57 31.20 -6.40
CA VAL A 185 4.20 32.19 -7.29
C VAL A 185 3.78 32.00 -8.75
N HIS A 186 3.35 30.80 -9.15
CA HIS A 186 2.94 30.49 -10.54
C HIS A 186 1.43 30.52 -10.77
N LEU A 187 0.64 30.82 -9.74
CA LEU A 187 -0.84 30.91 -9.81
C LEU A 187 -1.36 32.36 -9.70
N ASN A 188 -0.47 33.35 -9.80
CA ASN A 188 -0.80 34.77 -9.98
C ASN A 188 -0.38 35.24 -11.36
#